data_AF-A0A535BF68-F1
#
_entry.id   AF-A0A535BF68-F1
#
_cell.length_a   1.000
_cell.length_b   1.000
_cell.length_c   1.000
_cell.angle_alpha   90.00
_cell.angle_beta   90.00
_cell.angle_gamma   90.00
#
_symmetry.space_group_name_H-M   'P 1'
#
loop_
_entity.id
_entity.type
_entity.pdbx_description
1 polymer ?
#
loop_
_entity_poly.entity_id
_entity_poly.type
_entity_poly.pdbx_seq_one_letter_code
_entity_poly.pdbx_strand_id
1 'polypeptide(L)'
;PVAFPDPGRGMVMNADFVKVVESHFPKDKKIVVGCQAGPRSKAAAGLLQQAGYQDVSNMVGGFGGMRDPMGTVIAPGWASLGLPVSQDNGEGVSYKSLAAKTR
;
A
#
# COMPACT_ATOMS: atom_id res chain seq x y z
N PRO A 1 -4.48 -0.48 5.60
CA PRO A 1 -4.46 -0.04 4.19
C PRO A 1 -4.64 1.48 4.11
N VAL A 2 -4.32 2.11 2.98
CA VAL A 2 -4.50 3.56 2.80
C VAL A 2 -5.96 3.96 2.53
N ALA A 3 -6.77 3.03 2.04
CA ALA A 3 -8.19 3.22 1.78
C ALA A 3 -8.95 1.89 1.95
N PHE A 4 -10.25 1.99 2.26
CA PHE A 4 -11.18 0.87 2.35
C PHE A 4 -12.23 0.93 1.24
N PRO A 5 -12.70 -0.22 0.72
CA PRO A 5 -13.84 -0.24 -0.18
C PRO A 5 -15.12 0.16 0.59
N ASP A 6 -15.93 0.99 -0.05
CA ASP A 6 -17.24 1.44 0.43
C ASP A 6 -18.30 1.23 -0.68
N PRO A 7 -19.42 0.54 -0.39
CA PRO A 7 -20.43 0.22 -1.40
C PRO A 7 -21.09 1.43 -2.08
N GLY A 8 -21.12 2.61 -1.43
CA GLY A 8 -21.77 3.81 -1.97
C GLY A 8 -20.81 4.90 -2.44
N ARG A 9 -19.55 4.85 -2.01
CA ARG A 9 -18.54 5.90 -2.24
C ARG A 9 -17.27 5.38 -2.93
N GLY A 10 -17.23 4.10 -3.28
CA GLY A 10 -16.10 3.47 -3.95
C GLY A 10 -14.95 3.19 -2.99
N MET A 11 -13.99 4.11 -2.84
CA MET A 11 -12.85 3.97 -1.93
C MET A 11 -12.81 5.14 -0.96
N VAL A 12 -12.83 4.84 0.34
CA VAL A 12 -12.76 5.84 1.41
C VAL A 12 -11.38 5.80 2.05
N MET A 13 -10.73 6.97 2.17
CA MET A 13 -9.39 7.07 2.75
C MET A 13 -9.39 6.68 4.24
N ASN A 14 -8.36 5.95 4.65
CA ASN A 14 -8.15 5.55 6.03
C ASN A 14 -7.42 6.67 6.79
N ALA A 15 -8.12 7.38 7.68
CA ALA A 15 -7.53 8.44 8.50
C ALA A 15 -6.41 7.94 9.42
N ASP A 16 -6.47 6.67 9.86
CA ASP A 16 -5.48 6.09 10.76
C ASP A 16 -4.24 5.55 10.04
N PHE A 17 -4.18 5.63 8.70
CA PHE A 17 -3.12 4.98 7.92
C PHE A 17 -1.71 5.38 8.39
N VAL A 18 -1.45 6.69 8.51
CA VAL A 18 -0.13 7.19 8.95
C VAL A 18 0.16 6.76 10.39
N LYS A 19 -0.82 6.92 11.30
CA LYS A 19 -0.69 6.55 12.71
C LYS A 19 -0.31 5.08 12.88
N VAL A 20 -0.94 4.20 12.09
CA VAL A 20 -0.61 2.77 12.11
C VAL A 20 0.82 2.55 11.63
N VAL A 21 1.25 3.15 10.51
CA VAL A 21 2.63 2.97 10.01
C VAL A 21 3.67 3.49 11.02
N GLU A 22 3.43 4.64 11.65
CA GLU A 22 4.30 5.21 12.69
C GLU A 22 4.44 4.32 13.93
N SER A 23 3.44 3.51 14.24
CA SER A 23 3.50 2.54 15.34
C SER A 23 4.44 1.36 15.07
N HIS A 24 4.80 1.11 13.81
CA HIS A 24 5.59 -0.06 13.40
C HIS A 24 6.96 0.29 12.80
N PHE A 25 7.10 1.48 12.20
CA PHE A 25 8.30 1.87 11.47
C PHE A 25 8.75 3.29 11.81
N PRO A 26 10.01 3.51 12.21
CA PRO A 26 10.56 4.85 12.36
C PRO A 26 10.74 5.54 10.98
N LYS A 27 10.82 6.88 10.99
CA LYS A 27 10.74 7.74 9.79
C LYS A 27 11.95 7.66 8.86
N ASP A 28 13.06 7.13 9.35
CA ASP A 28 14.31 6.88 8.63
C ASP A 28 14.33 5.53 7.90
N LYS A 29 13.32 4.67 8.11
CA LYS A 29 13.24 3.39 7.40
C LYS A 29 12.85 3.58 5.94
N LYS A 30 13.47 2.74 5.12
CA LYS A 30 13.07 2.54 3.73
C LYS A 30 11.75 1.79 3.69
N ILE A 31 10.74 2.41 3.09
CA ILE A 31 9.40 1.84 2.96
C ILE A 31 9.07 1.71 1.48
N VAL A 32 8.69 0.49 1.07
CA VAL A 32 8.09 0.26 -0.24
C VAL A 32 6.60 0.07 -0.06
N VAL A 33 5.80 0.86 -0.77
CA VAL A 33 4.34 0.74 -0.78
C VAL A 33 3.85 0.18 -2.11
N GLY A 34 2.87 -0.72 -2.06
CA GLY A 34 2.25 -1.36 -3.21
C GLY A 34 0.73 -1.44 -3.07
N CYS A 35 0.03 -1.45 -4.20
CA CYS A 35 -1.39 -1.78 -4.27
C CYS A 35 -1.64 -2.66 -5.49
N GLN A 36 -2.89 -2.78 -5.98
CA GLN A 36 -3.16 -3.62 -7.15
C GLN A 36 -2.44 -3.15 -8.43
N ALA A 37 -2.44 -1.84 -8.70
CA ALA A 37 -1.99 -1.28 -9.98
C ALA A 37 -1.18 0.03 -9.87
N GLY A 38 -0.94 0.53 -8.65
CA GLY A 38 -0.15 1.75 -8.38
C GLY A 38 -0.88 2.98 -7.79
N PRO A 39 -2.10 3.38 -8.21
CA PRO A 39 -2.68 4.67 -7.80
C PRO A 39 -2.86 4.85 -6.27
N ARG A 40 -3.35 3.81 -5.58
CA ARG A 40 -3.55 3.87 -4.12
C ARG A 40 -2.22 3.92 -3.37
N SER A 41 -1.21 3.18 -3.82
CA SER A 41 0.11 3.18 -3.18
C SER A 41 0.87 4.48 -3.45
N LYS A 42 0.64 5.15 -4.59
CA LYS A 42 1.12 6.52 -4.82
C LYS A 42 0.53 7.50 -3.79
N ALA A 43 -0.76 7.43 -3.51
CA ALA A 43 -1.39 8.23 -2.46
C ALA A 43 -0.82 7.92 -1.07
N ALA A 44 -0.61 6.63 -0.75
CA ALA A 44 0.03 6.20 0.48
C ALA A 44 1.44 6.77 0.64
N ALA A 45 2.26 6.73 -0.42
CA ALA A 45 3.60 7.31 -0.42
C ALA A 45 3.57 8.82 -0.11
N GLY A 46 2.65 9.56 -0.74
CA GLY A 46 2.47 10.99 -0.48
C GLY A 46 2.12 11.29 0.98
N LEU A 47 1.22 10.51 1.59
CA LEU A 47 0.87 10.67 3.00
C LEU A 47 2.04 10.40 3.94
N LEU A 48 2.85 9.36 3.66
CA LEU A 48 4.04 9.06 4.46
C LEU A 48 5.12 10.15 4.30
N GLN A 49 5.35 10.64 3.08
CA GLN A 49 6.27 11.75 2.84
C GLN A 49 5.82 13.02 3.58
N GLN A 50 4.53 13.35 3.55
CA GLN A 50 3.96 14.47 4.33
C GLN A 50 4.12 14.27 5.85
N ALA A 51 4.09 13.02 6.32
CA ALA A 51 4.35 12.68 7.71
C ALA A 51 5.86 12.69 8.08
N GLY A 52 6.76 12.93 7.13
CA GLY A 52 8.20 13.06 7.35
C GLY A 52 9.01 11.79 7.15
N TYR A 53 8.44 10.75 6.51
CA TYR A 53 9.23 9.60 6.08
C TYR A 53 10.18 9.98 4.95
N GLN A 54 11.46 9.61 5.11
CA GLN A 54 12.53 10.10 4.24
C GLN A 54 12.72 9.24 2.99
N ASP A 55 12.53 7.92 3.10
CA ASP A 55 12.78 6.97 2.02
C ASP A 55 11.51 6.13 1.77
N VAL A 56 10.62 6.67 0.93
CA VAL A 56 9.37 6.00 0.54
C VAL A 56 9.33 5.81 -0.97
N SER A 57 9.24 4.56 -1.39
CA SER A 57 9.16 4.16 -2.79
C SER A 57 7.82 3.53 -3.12
N ASN A 58 7.20 3.95 -4.23
CA ASN A 58 6.00 3.31 -4.75
C ASN A 58 6.38 2.21 -5.75
N MET A 59 5.89 0.99 -5.53
CA MET A 59 6.04 -0.13 -6.46
C MET A 59 5.16 0.09 -7.69
N VAL A 60 5.76 0.59 -8.77
CA VAL A 60 5.11 0.76 -10.08
C VAL A 60 4.65 -0.62 -10.59
N GLY A 61 3.46 -0.68 -11.19
CA GLY A 61 2.82 -1.95 -11.59
C GLY A 61 2.04 -2.61 -10.45
N GLY A 62 2.40 -2.39 -9.19
CA GLY A 62 1.73 -2.99 -8.04
C GLY A 62 1.73 -4.53 -8.11
N PHE A 63 0.73 -5.15 -7.50
CA PHE A 63 0.61 -6.61 -7.47
C PHE A 63 0.16 -7.21 -8.81
N GLY A 64 -0.83 -6.60 -9.46
CA GLY A 64 -1.51 -7.13 -10.64
C GLY A 64 -1.11 -6.53 -11.99
N GLY A 65 -0.27 -5.48 -11.98
CA GLY A 65 0.17 -4.79 -13.18
C GLY A 65 -0.61 -3.51 -13.45
N MET A 66 0.03 -2.60 -14.16
CA MET A 66 -0.55 -1.33 -14.58
C MET A 66 -0.88 -1.41 -16.08
N ARG A 67 -2.08 -0.96 -16.44
CA ARG A 67 -2.56 -0.93 -17.82
C ARG A 67 -2.96 0.48 -18.23
N ASP A 68 -2.78 0.80 -19.49
CA ASP A 68 -3.34 2.01 -20.09
C ASP A 68 -4.86 1.85 -20.38
N PRO A 69 -5.56 2.91 -20.83
CA PRO A 69 -6.99 2.83 -21.18
C PRO A 69 -7.32 1.84 -22.32
N MET A 70 -6.33 1.48 -23.14
CA MET A 70 -6.49 0.50 -24.23
C MET A 70 -6.26 -0.94 -23.74
N GLY A 71 -5.90 -1.12 -22.46
CA GLY A 71 -5.64 -2.42 -21.84
C GLY A 71 -4.20 -2.92 -21.99
N THR A 72 -3.31 -2.14 -22.60
CA THR A 72 -1.90 -2.49 -22.79
C THR A 72 -1.19 -2.47 -21.45
N VAL A 73 -0.40 -3.51 -21.15
CA VAL A 73 0.42 -3.56 -19.94
C VAL A 73 1.58 -2.58 -20.09
N ILE A 74 1.60 -1.54 -19.25
CA ILE A 74 2.66 -0.52 -19.24
C ILE A 74 3.67 -0.73 -18.11
N ALA A 75 3.30 -1.52 -17.09
CA ALA A 75 4.23 -2.04 -16.09
C ALA A 75 3.76 -3.42 -15.60
N PRO A 76 4.65 -4.43 -15.55
CA PRO A 76 4.28 -5.75 -15.05
C PRO A 76 3.96 -5.69 -13.56
N GLY A 77 3.04 -6.56 -13.13
CA GLY A 77 2.72 -6.73 -11.72
C GLY A 77 3.68 -7.70 -11.03
N TRP A 78 3.87 -7.54 -9.72
CA TRP A 78 4.66 -8.44 -8.89
C TRP A 78 4.33 -9.92 -9.14
N ALA A 79 3.04 -10.26 -9.18
CA ALA A 79 2.59 -11.63 -9.39
C ALA A 79 2.97 -12.16 -10.79
N SER A 80 2.86 -11.33 -11.83
CA SER A 80 3.19 -11.73 -13.21
C SER A 80 4.68 -11.95 -13.45
N LEU A 81 5.52 -11.39 -12.59
CA LEU A 81 6.98 -11.58 -12.63
C LEU A 81 7.43 -12.88 -11.94
N GLY A 82 6.50 -13.68 -11.40
CA GLY A 82 6.84 -14.92 -10.70
C GLY A 82 7.56 -14.70 -9.36
N LEU A 83 7.47 -13.50 -8.80
CA LEU A 83 8.06 -13.18 -7.51
C LEU A 83 7.27 -13.86 -6.37
N PRO A 84 7.90 -14.15 -5.21
CA PRO A 84 7.24 -14.81 -4.10
C PRO A 84 5.99 -14.03 -3.62
N VAL A 85 4.92 -14.77 -3.34
CA VAL A 85 3.65 -14.22 -2.83
C VAL A 85 3.19 -15.01 -1.61
N SER A 86 2.43 -14.36 -0.74
CA SER A 86 1.77 -14.98 0.41
C SER A 86 0.31 -14.58 0.46
N GLN A 87 -0.53 -15.49 0.95
CA GLN A 87 -1.93 -15.21 1.30
C GLN A 87 -2.13 -15.08 2.81
N ASP A 88 -1.04 -15.06 3.59
CA ASP A 88 -1.10 -14.90 5.03
C ASP A 88 -1.76 -13.55 5.40
N ASN A 89 -2.78 -13.64 6.24
CA ASN A 89 -3.53 -12.51 6.77
C ASN A 89 -3.77 -12.71 8.29
N GLY A 90 -2.79 -13.31 8.96
CA GLY A 90 -2.82 -13.59 10.40
C GLY A 90 -2.29 -12.45 11.27
N GLU A 91 -1.78 -12.83 12.44
CA GLU A 91 -1.18 -11.93 13.41
C GLU A 91 0.14 -11.35 12.90
N GLY A 92 0.36 -10.05 13.12
CA GLY A 92 1.59 -9.35 12.72
C GLY A 92 1.64 -8.93 11.25
N VAL A 93 0.74 -9.45 10.40
CA VAL A 93 0.70 -9.12 8.96
C VAL A 93 -0.63 -8.51 8.52
N SER A 94 -1.76 -8.90 9.13
CA SER A 94 -3.06 -8.32 8.80
C SER A 94 -3.20 -6.89 9.29
N TYR A 95 -3.96 -6.07 8.56
CA TYR A 95 -4.25 -4.71 9.02
C TYR A 95 -4.91 -4.68 10.39
N LYS A 96 -5.85 -5.59 10.68
CA LYS A 96 -6.51 -5.68 11.98
C LYS A 96 -5.49 -5.89 13.10
N SER A 97 -4.53 -6.78 12.90
CA SER A 97 -3.47 -7.04 13.90
C SER A 97 -2.50 -5.86 14.06
N LEU A 98 -2.17 -5.16 12.97
CA LEU A 98 -1.28 -4.00 12.99
C LEU A 98 -1.94 -2.79 13.66
N ALA A 99 -3.22 -2.54 13.37
CA ALA A 99 -3.98 -1.44 13.96
C ALA A 99 -4.23 -1.64 15.46
N ALA A 100 -4.38 -2.89 15.93
CA ALA A 100 -4.55 -3.18 17.35
C ALA A 100 -3.33 -2.81 18.22
N LYS A 101 -2.15 -2.69 17.61
CA LYS A 101 -0.90 -2.29 18.27
C LYS A 101 -0.71 -0.77 18.36
N THR A 102 -1.56 0.00 17.67
CA THR A 102 -1.57 1.46 17.69
C THR A 102 -2.30 1.95 18.95
N ARG A 103 -1.59 1.97 20.10
CA ARG A 103 -2.06 2.62 21.33
C ARG A 103 -1.63 4.08 21.33
#